data_AF-A0A3D5UAU3-F1
#
_entry.id   AF-A0A3D5UAU3-F1
#
_cell.length_a   1.000
_cell.length_b   1.000
_cell.length_c   1.000
_cell.angle_alpha   90.00
_cell.angle_beta   90.00
_cell.angle_gamma   90.00
#
_symmetry.space_group_name_H-M   'P 1'
#
loop_
_entity.id
_entity.type
_entity.pdbx_description
1 polymer ?
#
loop_
_entity_poly.entity_id
_entity_poly.type
_entity_poly.pdbx_seq_one_letter_code
_entity_poly.pdbx_strand_id
1 'polypeptide(L)'
;AIVGGGNTAIDCARTAIRLACDVTVIYRRTKDEMPAEPFEIEAAEHEGVRFHFLCNPVEYLGENGSLKEVKIERMRLGEADKSGRRRPEPTGEFFTEAFDSIIAAISQVPDVTAFTLPENEVNGKQFPISRWQTAIVDEYTMHSGLANIFAGGDFQRGAATAIEAIADGRKAAEAITEYLLKGILPQPRFLFNSKKANKVADVSPAEYEIYSKSPRIRMPEIDLATARSTFTEVEKGYSELQARAEASRCIECGCQVNTNCALRNYCTDYHVDRERFIGGISRHPIDYSHPYILRDANKCINCARCIRTCAEIQGANVLGFIYRGFAAVMAPEFGESLTQTSCLSCGKCIDVCPVGALVERNLHYKLNPAEKDKVLQDCGLCGMGCKIEAELQGGELVRITTPEDAPGFNGKNLCFKGRFGWQGYKDNLQTPLLLKDGAYREISFAEALGVLQSKIHADNSYSVEISPHI
;
A
#
# COMPACT_ATOMS: atom_id res chain seq x y z
N ALA A 1 -38.01 9.36 -6.02
CA ALA A 1 -37.56 8.32 -5.06
C ALA A 1 -36.34 7.57 -5.59
N ILE A 2 -35.41 7.18 -4.72
CA ILE A 2 -34.29 6.29 -5.04
C ILE A 2 -34.47 4.99 -4.25
N VAL A 3 -34.34 3.84 -4.90
CA VAL A 3 -34.48 2.52 -4.25
C VAL A 3 -33.11 1.88 -4.13
N GLY A 4 -32.63 1.66 -2.91
CA GLY A 4 -31.30 1.09 -2.66
C GLY A 4 -30.69 1.57 -1.34
N GLY A 5 -29.47 1.14 -1.06
CA GLY A 5 -28.73 1.60 0.13
C GLY A 5 -27.21 1.47 0.06
N GLY A 6 -26.66 1.09 -1.10
CA GLY A 6 -25.22 1.10 -1.34
C GLY A 6 -24.74 2.47 -1.86
N ASN A 7 -23.44 2.62 -2.08
CA ASN A 7 -22.83 3.89 -2.52
C ASN A 7 -23.52 4.44 -3.78
N THR A 8 -23.83 3.60 -4.78
CA THR A 8 -24.57 4.03 -5.98
C THR A 8 -25.92 4.68 -5.67
N ALA A 9 -26.65 4.19 -4.66
CA ALA A 9 -27.93 4.79 -4.27
C ALA A 9 -27.73 6.18 -3.64
N ILE A 10 -26.65 6.36 -2.88
CA ILE A 10 -26.27 7.66 -2.33
C ILE A 10 -25.82 8.61 -3.44
N ASP A 11 -25.02 8.14 -4.40
CA ASP A 11 -24.59 8.93 -5.56
C ASP A 11 -25.79 9.41 -6.38
N CYS A 12 -26.75 8.53 -6.67
CA CYS A 12 -28.00 8.90 -7.33
C CYS A 12 -28.77 9.94 -6.52
N ALA A 13 -28.84 9.77 -5.19
CA ALA A 13 -29.58 10.67 -4.33
C ALA A 13 -28.97 12.08 -4.29
N ARG A 14 -27.65 12.17 -4.05
CA ARG A 14 -26.91 13.43 -4.00
C ARG A 14 -26.88 14.13 -5.37
N THR A 15 -26.78 13.36 -6.45
CA THR A 15 -26.91 13.89 -7.82
C THR A 15 -28.28 14.48 -8.08
N ALA A 16 -29.36 13.79 -7.66
CA ALA A 16 -30.72 14.31 -7.80
C ALA A 16 -30.94 15.58 -6.96
N ILE A 17 -30.35 15.68 -5.76
CA ILE A 17 -30.36 16.93 -4.97
C ILE A 17 -29.72 18.09 -5.76
N ARG A 18 -28.57 17.85 -6.43
CA ARG A 18 -27.89 18.85 -7.27
C ARG A 18 -28.70 19.30 -8.48
N LEU A 19 -29.64 18.46 -8.93
CA LEU A 19 -30.62 18.79 -9.97
C LEU A 19 -31.89 19.45 -9.40
N ALA A 20 -31.84 19.91 -8.15
CA ALA A 20 -32.93 20.57 -7.43
C ALA A 20 -34.18 19.69 -7.23
N CYS A 21 -34.02 18.38 -7.11
CA CYS A 21 -35.11 17.44 -6.82
C CYS A 21 -35.31 17.27 -5.30
N ASP A 22 -36.56 17.00 -4.90
CA ASP A 22 -36.85 16.46 -3.56
C ASP A 22 -36.60 14.96 -3.54
N VAL A 23 -35.59 14.53 -2.77
CA VAL A 23 -35.09 13.15 -2.82
C VAL A 23 -35.43 12.40 -1.55
N THR A 24 -36.11 11.26 -1.73
CA THR A 24 -36.29 10.23 -0.69
C THR A 24 -35.62 8.93 -1.13
N VAL A 25 -34.72 8.41 -0.31
CA VAL A 25 -34.10 7.07 -0.45
C VAL A 25 -34.94 6.06 0.31
N ILE A 26 -35.40 5.02 -0.38
CA ILE A 26 -36.19 3.92 0.19
C ILE A 26 -35.27 2.72 0.34
N TYR A 27 -35.10 2.27 1.59
CA TYR A 27 -34.22 1.17 1.93
C TYR A 27 -34.89 0.16 2.85
N ARG A 28 -34.82 -1.12 2.46
CA ARG A 28 -35.51 -2.23 3.12
C ARG A 28 -34.96 -2.64 4.49
N ARG A 29 -33.85 -2.05 4.95
CA ARG A 29 -33.22 -2.33 6.26
C ARG A 29 -32.99 -1.01 7.02
N THR A 30 -32.35 -1.08 8.19
CA THR A 30 -32.02 0.14 8.96
C THR A 30 -30.72 0.77 8.43
N LYS A 31 -30.42 1.97 8.91
CA LYS A 31 -29.20 2.72 8.58
C LYS A 31 -27.93 1.88 8.85
N ASP A 32 -27.91 1.13 9.96
CA ASP A 32 -26.75 0.33 10.37
C ASP A 32 -26.41 -0.82 9.41
N GLU A 33 -27.39 -1.31 8.63
CA GLU A 33 -27.16 -2.33 7.61
C GLU A 33 -27.00 -1.78 6.19
N MET A 34 -26.92 -0.46 5.99
CA MET A 34 -26.63 0.14 4.69
C MET A 34 -25.22 -0.26 4.23
N PRO A 35 -25.05 -0.74 2.99
CA PRO A 35 -23.72 -1.00 2.42
C PRO A 35 -22.92 0.26 2.10
N ALA A 36 -23.57 1.42 2.02
CA ALA A 36 -22.88 2.67 1.75
C ALA A 36 -21.94 3.05 2.90
N GLU A 37 -20.86 3.75 2.58
CA GLU A 37 -19.92 4.22 3.59
C GLU A 37 -20.61 5.20 4.56
N PRO A 38 -20.39 5.11 5.88
CA PRO A 38 -21.10 5.95 6.85
C PRO A 38 -21.00 7.45 6.59
N PHE A 39 -19.84 7.93 6.11
CA PHE A 39 -19.63 9.34 5.81
C PHE A 39 -20.41 9.81 4.57
N GLU A 40 -20.65 8.93 3.59
CA GLU A 40 -21.50 9.24 2.42
C GLU A 40 -22.96 9.38 2.83
N ILE A 41 -23.43 8.52 3.74
CA ILE A 41 -24.80 8.60 4.27
C ILE A 41 -24.98 9.91 5.05
N GLU A 42 -24.03 10.27 5.92
CA GLU A 42 -24.05 11.54 6.66
C GLU A 42 -24.02 12.75 5.71
N ALA A 43 -23.19 12.72 4.67
CA ALA A 43 -23.15 13.77 3.65
C ALA A 43 -24.50 13.91 2.92
N ALA A 44 -25.15 12.80 2.55
CA ALA A 44 -26.47 12.82 1.92
C ALA A 44 -27.56 13.40 2.82
N GLU A 45 -27.57 13.03 4.11
CA GLU A 45 -28.47 13.62 5.11
C GLU A 45 -28.22 15.12 5.25
N HIS A 46 -26.96 15.52 5.34
CA HIS A 46 -26.57 16.93 5.36
C HIS A 46 -26.93 17.65 4.07
N GLU A 47 -27.02 16.98 2.92
CA GLU A 47 -27.49 17.55 1.65
C GLU A 47 -29.02 17.62 1.53
N GLY A 48 -29.76 17.07 2.51
CA GLY A 48 -31.21 17.13 2.58
C GLY A 48 -31.93 15.91 2.02
N VAL A 49 -31.21 14.82 1.73
CA VAL A 49 -31.82 13.54 1.34
C VAL A 49 -32.64 12.98 2.50
N ARG A 50 -33.90 12.65 2.25
CA ARG A 50 -34.77 11.95 3.21
C ARG A 50 -34.58 10.45 3.10
N PHE A 51 -34.72 9.73 4.20
CA PHE A 51 -34.59 8.27 4.22
C PHE A 51 -35.85 7.60 4.75
N HIS A 52 -36.35 6.64 4.00
CA HIS A 52 -37.32 5.65 4.45
C HIS A 52 -36.60 4.32 4.69
N PHE A 53 -36.17 4.14 5.93
CA PHE A 53 -35.64 2.86 6.42
C PHE A 53 -36.77 1.86 6.65
N LEU A 54 -36.42 0.58 6.63
CA LEU A 54 -37.37 -0.52 6.78
C LEU A 54 -38.57 -0.37 5.84
N CYS A 55 -38.31 0.01 4.59
CA CYS A 55 -39.33 0.24 3.58
C CYS A 55 -38.92 -0.43 2.26
N ASN A 56 -39.86 -1.09 1.61
CA ASN A 56 -39.63 -1.74 0.32
C ASN A 56 -40.75 -1.37 -0.66
N PRO A 57 -40.46 -0.80 -1.84
CA PRO A 57 -41.46 -0.59 -2.87
C PRO A 57 -42.04 -1.93 -3.35
N VAL A 58 -43.37 -2.02 -3.43
CA VAL A 58 -44.08 -3.24 -3.90
C VAL A 58 -44.89 -3.01 -5.15
N GLU A 59 -45.31 -1.77 -5.43
CA GLU A 59 -46.11 -1.43 -6.61
C GLU A 59 -45.84 0.01 -7.04
N TYR A 60 -45.71 0.22 -8.36
CA TYR A 60 -45.51 1.54 -8.97
C TYR A 60 -46.81 1.95 -9.65
N LEU A 61 -47.44 3.01 -9.15
CA LEU A 61 -48.73 3.49 -9.62
C LEU A 61 -48.53 4.73 -10.49
N GLY A 62 -48.97 4.64 -11.74
CA GLY A 62 -48.76 5.69 -12.74
C GLY A 62 -49.86 5.72 -13.79
N GLU A 63 -49.95 6.83 -14.51
CA GLU A 63 -50.86 7.03 -15.64
C GLU A 63 -50.07 7.50 -16.85
N ASN A 64 -50.43 7.00 -18.05
CA ASN A 64 -49.81 7.41 -19.32
C ASN A 64 -48.28 7.30 -19.34
N GLY A 65 -47.71 6.28 -18.68
CA GLY A 65 -46.26 6.07 -18.60
C GLY A 65 -45.52 6.98 -17.62
N SER A 66 -46.24 7.83 -16.86
CA SER A 66 -45.66 8.68 -15.82
C SER A 66 -46.00 8.15 -14.43
N LEU A 67 -45.01 8.10 -13.53
CA LEU A 67 -45.20 7.71 -12.15
C LEU A 67 -45.99 8.80 -11.40
N LYS A 68 -46.92 8.40 -10.53
CA LYS A 68 -47.61 9.32 -9.61
C LYS A 68 -47.36 8.96 -8.16
N GLU A 69 -47.44 7.67 -7.84
CA GLU A 69 -47.35 7.18 -6.47
C GLU A 69 -46.59 5.86 -6.42
N VAL A 70 -45.97 5.59 -5.28
CA VAL A 70 -45.33 4.30 -5.00
C VAL A 70 -46.00 3.72 -3.77
N LYS A 71 -46.46 2.47 -3.89
CA LYS A 71 -46.92 1.69 -2.75
C LYS A 71 -45.70 1.05 -2.10
N ILE A 72 -45.52 1.35 -0.83
CA ILE A 72 -44.36 0.96 -0.03
C ILE A 72 -44.85 0.07 1.11
N GLU A 73 -44.20 -1.09 1.25
CA GLU A 73 -44.39 -1.99 2.37
C GLU A 73 -43.41 -1.69 3.50
N ARG A 74 -43.91 -1.68 4.74
CA ARG A 74 -43.05 -1.62 5.93
C ARG A 74 -42.37 -2.98 6.14
N MET A 75 -41.09 -2.92 6.45
CA MET A 75 -40.26 -4.07 6.71
C MET A 75 -39.93 -4.15 8.20
N ARG A 76 -39.53 -5.33 8.66
CA ARG A 76 -38.87 -5.53 9.94
C ARG A 76 -37.58 -6.31 9.75
N LEU A 77 -36.67 -6.25 10.72
CA LEU A 77 -35.46 -7.08 10.69
C LEU A 77 -35.76 -8.45 11.29
N GLY A 78 -35.55 -9.49 10.50
CA GLY A 78 -35.48 -10.87 10.94
C GLY A 78 -34.07 -11.24 11.41
N GLU A 79 -33.76 -12.54 11.38
CA GLU A 79 -32.47 -13.05 11.84
C GLU A 79 -31.29 -12.56 10.98
N ALA A 80 -30.12 -12.49 11.62
CA ALA A 80 -28.85 -12.21 10.95
C ALA A 80 -28.47 -13.37 10.02
N ASP A 81 -28.03 -13.05 8.81
CA ASP A 81 -27.44 -14.04 7.92
C ASP A 81 -26.00 -14.39 8.34
N LYS A 82 -25.33 -15.26 7.57
CA LYS A 82 -23.94 -15.69 7.82
C LYS A 82 -22.92 -14.53 7.78
N SER A 83 -23.27 -13.38 7.19
CA SER A 83 -22.45 -12.17 7.18
C SER A 83 -22.70 -11.25 8.39
N GLY A 84 -23.66 -11.61 9.25
CA GLY A 84 -24.14 -10.78 10.37
C GLY A 84 -25.25 -9.79 9.95
N ARG A 85 -25.60 -9.72 8.67
CA ARG A 85 -26.58 -8.76 8.15
C ARG A 85 -27.99 -9.31 8.32
N ARG A 86 -28.87 -8.55 8.97
CA ARG A 86 -30.25 -8.99 9.22
C ARG A 86 -31.07 -9.03 7.94
N ARG A 87 -31.91 -10.05 7.80
CA ARG A 87 -32.81 -10.19 6.65
C ARG A 87 -34.03 -9.27 6.81
N PRO A 88 -34.41 -8.51 5.77
CA PRO A 88 -35.65 -7.74 5.81
C PRO A 88 -36.84 -8.67 5.60
N GLU A 89 -37.84 -8.58 6.46
CA GLU A 89 -39.09 -9.35 6.38
C GLU A 89 -40.29 -8.41 6.16
N PRO A 90 -41.22 -8.77 5.26
CA PRO A 90 -42.45 -8.02 5.05
C PRO A 90 -43.32 -8.03 6.32
N THR A 91 -43.96 -6.91 6.63
CA THR A 91 -44.90 -6.80 7.74
C THR A 91 -46.36 -6.95 7.29
N GLY A 92 -46.65 -6.80 5.99
CA GLY A 92 -48.00 -6.69 5.46
C GLY A 92 -48.65 -5.32 5.67
N GLU A 93 -47.94 -4.35 6.28
CA GLU A 93 -48.40 -2.96 6.40
C GLU A 93 -47.91 -2.13 5.22
N PHE A 94 -48.82 -1.43 4.56
CA PHE A 94 -48.53 -0.64 3.36
C PHE A 94 -48.91 0.83 3.55
N PHE A 95 -48.18 1.71 2.88
CA PHE A 95 -48.55 3.11 2.68
C PHE A 95 -48.22 3.53 1.25
N THR A 96 -48.85 4.61 0.78
CA THR A 96 -48.55 5.22 -0.51
C THR A 96 -47.94 6.60 -0.30
N GLU A 97 -46.99 6.95 -1.15
CA GLU A 97 -46.37 8.28 -1.18
C GLU A 97 -46.22 8.73 -2.63
N ALA A 98 -46.45 10.02 -2.86
CA ALA A 98 -46.39 10.62 -4.19
C ALA A 98 -44.93 10.79 -4.64
N PHE A 99 -44.62 10.28 -5.83
CA PHE A 99 -43.35 10.45 -6.50
C PHE A 99 -43.58 10.57 -8.00
N ASP A 100 -42.91 11.53 -8.64
CA ASP A 100 -42.94 11.72 -10.10
C ASP A 100 -41.91 10.86 -10.85
N SER A 101 -40.84 10.47 -10.15
CA SER A 101 -39.70 9.72 -10.70
C SER A 101 -39.19 8.69 -9.71
N ILE A 102 -38.71 7.56 -10.24
CA ILE A 102 -38.07 6.51 -9.46
C ILE A 102 -36.78 6.03 -10.12
N ILE A 103 -35.72 5.88 -9.32
CA ILE A 103 -34.44 5.33 -9.77
C ILE A 103 -34.14 4.09 -8.93
N ALA A 104 -34.03 2.94 -9.59
CA ALA A 104 -33.63 1.69 -8.96
C ALA A 104 -32.10 1.56 -8.94
N ALA A 105 -31.49 1.75 -7.77
CA ALA A 105 -30.04 1.64 -7.55
C ALA A 105 -29.73 0.39 -6.70
N ILE A 106 -30.12 -0.78 -7.23
CA ILE A 106 -30.15 -2.07 -6.51
C ILE A 106 -29.04 -3.05 -6.93
N SER A 107 -27.89 -2.54 -7.38
CA SER A 107 -26.75 -3.29 -7.96
C SER A 107 -26.91 -3.64 -9.44
N GLN A 108 -25.84 -4.22 -9.99
CA GLN A 108 -25.73 -4.74 -11.36
C GLN A 108 -25.72 -6.27 -11.37
N VAL A 109 -26.11 -6.87 -12.50
CA VAL A 109 -25.98 -8.30 -12.79
C VAL A 109 -25.30 -8.49 -14.15
N PRO A 110 -24.38 -9.45 -14.30
CA PRO A 110 -23.79 -9.74 -15.60
C PRO A 110 -24.83 -10.32 -16.56
N ASP A 111 -24.81 -9.86 -17.82
CA ASP A 111 -25.53 -10.56 -18.89
C ASP A 111 -24.71 -11.79 -19.31
N VAL A 112 -25.26 -12.96 -19.01
CA VAL A 112 -24.63 -14.26 -19.30
C VAL A 112 -25.25 -14.97 -20.49
N THR A 113 -26.21 -14.35 -21.19
CA THR A 113 -27.00 -15.01 -22.23
C THR A 113 -26.10 -15.65 -23.28
N ALA A 114 -25.06 -14.94 -23.74
CA ALA A 114 -24.11 -15.44 -24.72
C ALA A 114 -23.46 -16.77 -24.32
N PHE A 115 -23.18 -16.99 -23.04
CA PHE A 115 -22.52 -18.21 -22.54
C PHE A 115 -23.46 -19.39 -22.34
N THR A 116 -24.76 -19.20 -22.54
CA THR A 116 -25.78 -20.26 -22.43
C THR A 116 -26.26 -20.78 -23.78
N LEU A 117 -25.83 -20.14 -24.88
CA LEU A 117 -26.21 -20.50 -26.23
C LEU A 117 -25.48 -21.79 -26.68
N PRO A 118 -26.17 -22.77 -27.29
CA PRO A 118 -25.56 -24.02 -27.76
C PRO A 118 -24.38 -23.83 -28.72
N GLU A 119 -24.41 -22.78 -29.55
CA GLU A 119 -23.35 -22.44 -30.50
C GLU A 119 -22.06 -21.93 -29.84
N ASN A 120 -22.10 -21.53 -28.56
CA ASN A 120 -20.96 -20.99 -27.83
C ASN A 120 -20.29 -22.03 -26.91
N GLU A 121 -20.51 -23.32 -27.17
CA GLU A 121 -19.83 -24.40 -26.47
C GLU A 121 -18.36 -24.54 -26.87
N VAL A 122 -17.51 -24.82 -25.89
CA VAL A 122 -16.10 -25.12 -26.09
C VAL A 122 -15.86 -26.57 -25.71
N ASN A 123 -15.43 -27.39 -26.68
CA ASN A 123 -15.22 -28.83 -26.51
C ASN A 123 -16.46 -29.56 -25.94
N GLY A 124 -17.66 -29.17 -26.41
CA GLY A 124 -18.94 -29.76 -25.97
C GLY A 124 -19.31 -29.43 -24.52
N LYS A 125 -18.78 -28.33 -23.97
CA LYS A 125 -19.10 -27.84 -22.63
C LYS A 125 -19.45 -26.36 -22.69
N GLN A 126 -20.48 -26.00 -21.92
CA GLN A 126 -20.88 -24.62 -21.68
C GLN A 126 -19.96 -23.96 -20.65
N PHE A 127 -19.79 -22.65 -20.76
CA PHE A 127 -19.01 -21.88 -19.79
C PHE A 127 -19.64 -21.98 -18.39
N PRO A 128 -18.87 -22.32 -17.35
CA PRO A 128 -19.45 -22.62 -16.05
C PRO A 128 -19.91 -21.33 -15.34
N ILE A 129 -21.21 -21.23 -15.11
CA ILE A 129 -21.86 -20.06 -14.52
C ILE A 129 -22.55 -20.46 -13.21
N SER A 130 -22.41 -19.61 -12.20
CA SER A 130 -23.02 -19.77 -10.89
C SER A 130 -24.51 -19.37 -10.92
N ARG A 131 -25.25 -19.74 -9.87
CA ARG A 131 -26.64 -19.27 -9.68
C ARG A 131 -26.79 -17.74 -9.62
N TRP A 132 -25.70 -17.02 -9.44
CA TRP A 132 -25.66 -15.56 -9.35
C TRP A 132 -25.24 -14.90 -10.67
N GLN A 133 -25.26 -15.65 -11.78
CA GLN A 133 -24.82 -15.18 -13.10
C GLN A 133 -23.36 -14.70 -13.11
N THR A 134 -22.52 -15.31 -12.28
CA THR A 134 -21.07 -15.06 -12.21
C THR A 134 -20.27 -16.27 -12.71
N ALA A 135 -19.06 -16.05 -13.21
CA ALA A 135 -18.15 -17.08 -13.66
C ALA A 135 -17.70 -17.99 -12.50
N ILE A 136 -17.73 -19.31 -12.73
CA ILE A 136 -17.11 -20.28 -11.84
C ILE A 136 -15.71 -20.57 -12.39
N VAL A 137 -14.69 -20.15 -11.66
CA VAL A 137 -13.28 -20.34 -12.02
C VAL A 137 -12.49 -20.80 -10.80
N ASP A 138 -11.30 -21.34 -11.04
CA ASP A 138 -10.32 -21.60 -10.00
C ASP A 138 -9.83 -20.27 -9.39
N GLU A 139 -9.94 -20.09 -8.06
CA GLU A 139 -9.66 -18.81 -7.38
C GLU A 139 -8.18 -18.39 -7.37
N TYR A 140 -7.28 -19.32 -7.71
CA TYR A 140 -5.84 -19.09 -7.76
C TYR A 140 -5.38 -18.68 -9.16
N THR A 141 -5.93 -19.32 -10.19
CA THR A 141 -5.52 -19.16 -11.59
C THR A 141 -6.49 -18.33 -12.42
N MET A 142 -7.72 -18.09 -11.93
CA MET A 142 -8.84 -17.52 -12.67
C MET A 142 -9.27 -18.36 -13.89
N HIS A 143 -8.81 -19.60 -14.00
CA HIS A 143 -9.11 -20.49 -15.12
C HIS A 143 -10.51 -21.10 -14.98
N SER A 144 -11.28 -21.12 -16.07
CA SER A 144 -12.64 -21.68 -16.07
C SER A 144 -12.69 -23.20 -16.21
N GLY A 145 -11.54 -23.87 -16.40
CA GLY A 145 -11.49 -25.28 -16.76
C GLY A 145 -11.77 -25.55 -18.24
N LEU A 146 -12.01 -24.51 -19.05
CA LEU A 146 -12.32 -24.64 -20.49
C LEU A 146 -11.27 -23.95 -21.35
N ALA A 147 -10.54 -24.75 -22.12
CA ALA A 147 -9.53 -24.28 -23.07
C ALA A 147 -8.65 -23.16 -22.48
N ASN A 148 -8.53 -22.04 -23.18
CA ASN A 148 -7.78 -20.85 -22.79
C ASN A 148 -8.67 -19.73 -22.20
N ILE A 149 -9.78 -20.08 -21.55
CA ILE A 149 -10.74 -19.09 -21.02
C ILE A 149 -10.50 -18.85 -19.52
N PHE A 150 -10.42 -17.58 -19.16
CA PHE A 150 -10.21 -17.10 -17.79
C PHE A 150 -11.22 -15.99 -17.47
N ALA A 151 -11.61 -15.85 -16.21
CA ALA A 151 -12.53 -14.80 -15.77
C ALA A 151 -12.20 -14.32 -14.35
N GLY A 152 -12.39 -13.02 -14.10
CA GLY A 152 -12.07 -12.39 -12.81
C GLY A 152 -12.87 -11.10 -12.60
N GLY A 153 -12.62 -10.42 -11.48
CA GLY A 153 -13.31 -9.17 -11.14
C GLY A 153 -14.79 -9.38 -10.84
N ASP A 154 -15.62 -8.38 -11.12
CA ASP A 154 -17.05 -8.40 -10.78
C ASP A 154 -17.81 -9.56 -11.43
N PHE A 155 -17.38 -10.00 -12.62
CA PHE A 155 -17.99 -11.16 -13.26
C PHE A 155 -17.73 -12.46 -12.50
N GLN A 156 -16.69 -12.53 -11.67
CA GLN A 156 -16.38 -13.69 -10.82
C GLN A 156 -16.88 -13.50 -9.38
N ARG A 157 -16.61 -12.34 -8.77
CA ARG A 157 -16.89 -12.03 -7.36
C ARG A 157 -18.32 -11.53 -7.09
N GLY A 158 -18.98 -10.99 -8.12
CA GLY A 158 -20.01 -9.97 -7.91
C GLY A 158 -19.37 -8.62 -7.57
N ALA A 159 -20.19 -7.60 -7.26
CA ALA A 159 -19.71 -6.25 -6.97
C ALA A 159 -18.62 -6.28 -5.87
N ALA A 160 -17.39 -5.98 -6.26
CA ALA A 160 -16.20 -6.01 -5.42
C ALA A 160 -15.43 -4.68 -5.51
N THR A 161 -14.32 -4.57 -4.77
CA THR A 161 -13.45 -3.39 -4.89
C THR A 161 -12.63 -3.44 -6.18
N ALA A 162 -12.30 -2.28 -6.75
CA ALA A 162 -11.42 -2.21 -7.92
C ALA A 162 -10.06 -2.90 -7.68
N ILE A 163 -9.57 -2.90 -6.44
CA ILE A 163 -8.31 -3.55 -6.05
C ILE A 163 -8.41 -5.06 -6.20
N GLU A 164 -9.53 -5.66 -5.79
CA GLU A 164 -9.75 -7.11 -5.94
C GLU A 164 -9.84 -7.51 -7.42
N ALA A 165 -10.52 -6.71 -8.25
CA ALA A 165 -10.58 -6.95 -9.68
C ALA A 165 -9.19 -6.86 -10.35
N ILE A 166 -8.37 -5.87 -9.96
CA ILE A 166 -6.98 -5.76 -10.42
C ILE A 166 -6.16 -6.97 -9.96
N ALA A 167 -6.36 -7.45 -8.72
CA ALA A 167 -5.67 -8.62 -8.20
C ALA A 167 -6.03 -9.89 -9.00
N ASP A 168 -7.31 -10.08 -9.34
CA ASP A 168 -7.74 -11.17 -10.21
C ASP A 168 -7.11 -11.06 -11.61
N GLY A 169 -7.05 -9.86 -12.17
CA GLY A 169 -6.39 -9.60 -13.45
C GLY A 169 -4.90 -10.00 -13.44
N ARG A 170 -4.18 -9.71 -12.35
CA ARG A 170 -2.78 -10.14 -12.19
C ARG A 170 -2.64 -11.66 -12.14
N LYS A 171 -3.48 -12.34 -11.35
CA LYS A 171 -3.49 -13.82 -11.28
C LYS A 171 -3.78 -14.44 -12.64
N ALA A 172 -4.79 -13.91 -13.35
CA ALA A 172 -5.16 -14.38 -14.68
C ALA A 172 -3.99 -14.19 -15.66
N ALA A 173 -3.31 -13.03 -15.64
CA ALA A 173 -2.16 -12.78 -16.52
C ALA A 173 -1.00 -13.75 -16.30
N GLU A 174 -0.66 -14.05 -15.03
CA GLU A 174 0.34 -15.07 -14.70
C GLU A 174 -0.08 -16.46 -15.19
N ALA A 175 -1.34 -16.85 -14.95
CA ALA A 175 -1.85 -18.15 -15.38
C ALA A 175 -1.94 -18.30 -16.90
N ILE A 176 -2.37 -17.25 -17.61
CA ILE A 176 -2.41 -17.20 -19.08
C ILE A 176 -0.99 -17.35 -19.65
N THR A 177 -0.01 -16.66 -19.05
CA THR A 177 1.38 -16.72 -19.49
C THR A 177 1.94 -18.14 -19.38
N GLU A 178 1.77 -18.78 -18.22
CA GLU A 178 2.20 -20.17 -18.01
C GLU A 178 1.45 -21.15 -18.92
N TYR A 179 0.14 -20.96 -19.08
CA TYR A 179 -0.69 -21.81 -19.94
C TYR A 179 -0.26 -21.73 -21.41
N LEU A 180 -0.06 -20.52 -21.95
CA LEU A 180 0.31 -20.32 -23.35
C LEU A 180 1.75 -20.71 -23.65
N LEU A 181 2.70 -20.42 -22.75
CA LEU A 181 4.13 -20.66 -22.99
C LEU A 181 4.56 -22.08 -22.65
N LYS A 182 3.94 -22.70 -21.64
CA LYS A 182 4.39 -24.00 -21.09
C LYS A 182 3.30 -25.08 -21.10
N GLY A 183 2.06 -24.74 -21.43
CA GLY A 183 0.95 -25.70 -21.42
C GLY A 183 0.53 -26.16 -20.03
N ILE A 184 0.93 -25.43 -18.97
CA ILE A 184 0.61 -25.76 -17.58
C ILE A 184 -0.09 -24.60 -16.89
N LEU A 185 -0.95 -24.91 -15.92
CA LEU A 185 -1.53 -23.92 -15.02
C LEU A 185 -0.70 -23.84 -13.74
N PRO A 186 -0.51 -22.64 -13.16
CA PRO A 186 0.24 -22.48 -11.93
C PRO A 186 -0.52 -23.16 -10.78
N GLN A 187 0.21 -23.87 -9.93
CA GLN A 187 -0.36 -24.54 -8.76
C GLN A 187 -0.45 -23.58 -7.58
N PRO A 188 -1.48 -23.71 -6.72
CA PRO A 188 -1.59 -22.92 -5.49
C PRO A 188 -0.29 -22.97 -4.69
N ARG A 189 0.39 -21.84 -4.56
CA ARG A 189 1.62 -21.74 -3.78
C ARG A 189 1.27 -21.41 -2.33
N PHE A 190 1.69 -22.26 -1.40
CA PHE A 190 1.70 -21.91 0.02
C PHE A 190 2.64 -20.73 0.22
N LEU A 191 2.16 -19.61 0.77
CA LEU A 191 2.99 -18.46 1.09
C LEU A 191 3.10 -18.33 2.61
N PHE A 192 4.30 -18.57 3.14
CA PHE A 192 4.56 -18.34 4.55
C PHE A 192 4.65 -16.84 4.82
N ASN A 193 3.79 -16.31 5.68
CA ASN A 193 3.88 -14.94 6.17
C ASN A 193 3.84 -14.95 7.69
N SER A 194 4.90 -14.39 8.31
CA SER A 194 4.91 -14.16 9.75
C SER A 194 4.02 -12.96 10.07
N LYS A 195 2.87 -13.24 10.68
CA LYS A 195 1.85 -12.25 11.05
C LYS A 195 1.56 -12.33 12.53
N LYS A 196 1.44 -11.17 13.19
CA LYS A 196 1.04 -11.06 14.60
C LYS A 196 -0.40 -11.53 14.81
N ALA A 197 -1.28 -11.28 13.84
CA ALA A 197 -2.64 -11.76 13.81
C ALA A 197 -3.19 -11.86 12.37
N ASN A 198 -4.37 -12.45 12.20
CA ASN A 198 -5.04 -12.56 10.89
C ASN A 198 -5.69 -11.25 10.46
N LYS A 199 -6.25 -10.50 11.41
CA LYS A 199 -6.85 -9.18 11.18
C LYS A 199 -6.13 -8.15 12.03
N VAL A 200 -6.10 -6.90 11.56
CA VAL A 200 -5.52 -5.79 12.31
C VAL A 200 -6.23 -5.58 13.65
N ALA A 201 -7.55 -5.78 13.69
CA ALA A 201 -8.35 -5.69 14.92
C ALA A 201 -7.94 -6.70 16.00
N ASP A 202 -7.28 -7.80 15.61
CA ASP A 202 -6.82 -8.85 16.53
C ASP A 202 -5.38 -8.60 17.01
N VAL A 203 -4.68 -7.58 16.49
CA VAL A 203 -3.34 -7.21 16.95
C VAL A 203 -3.44 -6.48 18.28
N SER A 204 -2.61 -6.89 19.25
CA SER A 204 -2.61 -6.27 20.58
C SER A 204 -2.36 -4.76 20.51
N PRO A 205 -3.18 -3.92 21.19
CA PRO A 205 -2.97 -2.47 21.25
C PRO A 205 -1.59 -2.06 21.78
N ALA A 206 -0.96 -2.89 22.62
CA ALA A 206 0.37 -2.65 23.17
C ALA A 206 1.46 -2.51 22.09
N GLU A 207 1.27 -3.15 20.93
CA GLU A 207 2.19 -3.05 19.79
C GLU A 207 2.23 -1.64 19.18
N TYR A 208 1.23 -0.80 19.49
CA TYR A 208 1.09 0.55 18.95
C TYR A 208 1.38 1.66 19.97
N GLU A 209 1.63 1.33 21.24
CA GLU A 209 1.84 2.31 22.32
C GLU A 209 3.07 3.20 22.11
N ILE A 210 4.06 2.71 21.37
CA ILE A 210 5.28 3.46 21.03
C ILE A 210 5.02 4.60 20.04
N TYR A 211 3.85 4.62 19.38
CA TYR A 211 3.50 5.65 18.40
C TYR A 211 2.56 6.68 19.01
N SER A 212 2.86 7.95 18.77
CA SER A 212 1.99 9.06 19.17
C SER A 212 0.67 9.01 18.38
N LYS A 213 -0.46 9.00 19.10
CA LYS A 213 -1.78 9.10 18.47
C LYS A 213 -2.00 10.53 17.96
N SER A 214 -2.39 10.63 16.69
CA SER A 214 -2.81 11.89 16.08
C SER A 214 -4.18 11.71 15.42
N PRO A 215 -5.13 12.63 15.62
CA PRO A 215 -6.39 12.60 14.89
C PRO A 215 -6.13 12.76 13.39
N ARG A 216 -7.05 12.21 12.58
CA ARG A 216 -7.05 12.43 11.13
C ARG A 216 -7.49 13.87 10.85
N ILE A 217 -6.78 14.56 9.97
CA ILE A 217 -7.20 15.87 9.48
C ILE A 217 -8.51 15.68 8.69
N ARG A 218 -9.53 16.48 9.00
CA ARG A 218 -10.78 16.46 8.23
C ARG A 218 -10.52 16.97 6.82
N MET A 219 -11.06 16.30 5.80
CA MET A 219 -10.96 16.74 4.42
C MET A 219 -11.57 18.14 4.28
N PRO A 220 -10.82 19.14 3.76
CA PRO A 220 -11.40 20.44 3.47
C PRO A 220 -12.45 20.30 2.37
N GLU A 221 -13.65 20.81 2.62
CA GLU A 221 -14.79 20.73 1.69
C GLU A 221 -15.24 22.13 1.24
N ILE A 222 -16.01 22.19 0.15
CA ILE A 222 -16.83 23.37 -0.17
C ILE A 222 -17.99 23.52 0.83
N ASP A 223 -18.65 24.67 0.84
CA ASP A 223 -19.82 24.85 1.68
C ASP A 223 -21.00 24.01 1.18
N LEU A 224 -21.87 23.63 2.11
CA LEU A 224 -22.99 22.74 1.82
C LEU A 224 -23.99 23.32 0.80
N ALA A 225 -24.21 24.64 0.80
CA ALA A 225 -25.15 25.27 -0.14
C ALA A 225 -24.62 25.16 -1.58
N THR A 226 -23.31 25.35 -1.78
CA THR A 226 -22.65 25.11 -3.06
C THR A 226 -22.62 23.63 -3.44
N ALA A 227 -22.33 22.72 -2.49
CA ALA A 227 -22.30 21.27 -2.74
C ALA A 227 -23.65 20.72 -3.21
N ARG A 228 -24.75 21.25 -2.68
CA ARG A 228 -26.13 20.89 -3.03
C ARG A 228 -26.60 21.45 -4.37
N SER A 229 -25.92 22.44 -4.94
CA SER A 229 -26.41 23.18 -6.12
C SER A 229 -25.47 23.12 -7.33
N THR A 230 -24.30 22.49 -7.17
CA THR A 230 -23.26 22.43 -8.21
C THR A 230 -22.70 21.02 -8.36
N PHE A 231 -22.06 20.76 -9.51
CA PHE A 231 -21.29 19.55 -9.77
C PHE A 231 -19.78 19.76 -9.53
N THR A 232 -19.41 20.82 -8.82
CA THR A 232 -18.02 21.07 -8.44
C THR A 232 -17.56 20.01 -7.45
N GLU A 233 -16.30 19.61 -7.55
CA GLU A 233 -15.67 18.67 -6.62
C GLU A 233 -15.84 19.16 -5.17
N VAL A 234 -16.44 18.30 -4.33
CA VAL A 234 -16.78 18.68 -2.95
C VAL A 234 -15.52 18.74 -2.09
N GLU A 235 -14.63 17.77 -2.28
CA GLU A 235 -13.36 17.65 -1.58
C GLU A 235 -12.31 18.56 -2.24
N LYS A 236 -11.70 19.45 -1.47
CA LYS A 236 -10.65 20.36 -1.98
C LYS A 236 -9.25 19.76 -1.95
N GLY A 237 -9.12 18.55 -1.41
CA GLY A 237 -7.83 17.95 -1.10
C GLY A 237 -7.10 18.63 0.07
N TYR A 238 -5.93 18.11 0.39
CA TYR A 238 -5.05 18.67 1.42
C TYR A 238 -4.08 19.69 0.84
N SER A 239 -3.77 20.73 1.63
CA SER A 239 -2.55 21.53 1.38
C SER A 239 -1.30 20.66 1.52
N GLU A 240 -0.18 21.08 0.94
CA GLU A 240 1.10 20.36 1.03
C GLU A 240 1.50 20.05 2.49
N LEU A 241 1.33 21.01 3.39
CA LEU A 241 1.64 20.84 4.82
C LEU A 241 0.74 19.78 5.47
N GLN A 242 -0.56 19.79 5.16
CA GLN A 242 -1.51 18.79 5.67
C GLN A 242 -1.22 17.39 5.09
N ALA A 243 -0.92 17.30 3.79
CA ALA A 243 -0.56 16.06 3.14
C ALA A 243 0.71 15.44 3.74
N ARG A 244 1.75 16.27 3.99
CA ARG A 244 2.97 15.84 4.68
C ARG A 244 2.69 15.41 6.12
N ALA A 245 1.85 16.15 6.85
CA ALA A 245 1.45 15.78 8.21
C ALA A 245 0.71 14.43 8.23
N GLU A 246 -0.23 14.21 7.31
CA GLU A 246 -0.94 12.93 7.17
C GLU A 246 -0.01 11.78 6.78
N ALA A 247 0.89 11.99 5.82
CA ALA A 247 1.89 10.99 5.42
C ALA A 247 2.86 10.64 6.56
N SER A 248 3.20 11.61 7.42
CA SER A 248 4.10 11.40 8.56
C SER A 248 3.56 10.41 9.60
N ARG A 249 2.22 10.21 9.63
CA ARG A 249 1.53 9.24 10.50
C ARG A 249 1.77 7.78 10.11
N CYS A 250 2.35 7.53 8.94
CA CYS A 250 2.67 6.17 8.48
C CYS A 250 3.56 5.43 9.50
N ILE A 251 3.19 4.22 9.89
CA ILE A 251 3.89 3.41 10.90
C ILE A 251 5.09 2.62 10.32
N GLU A 252 5.46 2.89 9.06
CA GLU A 252 6.47 2.14 8.27
C GLU A 252 6.03 0.70 7.95
N CYS A 253 6.48 0.17 6.81
CA CYS A 253 6.29 -1.22 6.46
C CYS A 253 7.20 -2.11 7.32
N GLY A 254 6.64 -2.87 8.25
CA GLY A 254 7.37 -3.44 9.40
C GLY A 254 8.60 -4.34 9.15
N CYS A 255 8.81 -4.89 7.95
CA CYS A 255 10.02 -5.65 7.63
C CYS A 255 10.57 -5.25 6.25
N GLN A 256 11.72 -4.59 6.25
CA GLN A 256 12.36 -4.05 5.03
C GLN A 256 12.91 -5.13 4.08
N VAL A 257 13.01 -6.38 4.54
CA VAL A 257 13.41 -7.53 3.73
C VAL A 257 12.25 -8.47 3.45
N ASN A 258 11.00 -8.02 3.59
CA ASN A 258 9.85 -8.91 3.43
C ASN A 258 9.88 -9.62 2.06
N THR A 259 10.23 -8.95 0.97
CA THR A 259 10.25 -9.50 -0.40
C THR A 259 11.39 -10.48 -0.65
N ASN A 260 12.50 -10.40 0.10
CA ASN A 260 13.70 -11.20 -0.10
C ASN A 260 14.16 -11.96 1.17
N CYS A 261 13.29 -12.12 2.17
CA CYS A 261 13.61 -12.84 3.40
C CYS A 261 13.81 -14.34 3.11
N ALA A 262 15.05 -14.82 3.28
CA ALA A 262 15.40 -16.19 2.97
C ALA A 262 14.65 -17.19 3.86
N LEU A 263 14.46 -16.88 5.15
CA LEU A 263 13.68 -17.72 6.06
C LEU A 263 12.23 -17.85 5.57
N ARG A 264 11.62 -16.75 5.13
CA ARG A 264 10.24 -16.76 4.63
C ARG A 264 10.10 -17.61 3.37
N ASN A 265 11.07 -17.50 2.47
CA ASN A 265 11.11 -18.28 1.24
C ASN A 265 11.31 -19.77 1.54
N TYR A 266 12.23 -20.13 2.43
CA TYR A 266 12.39 -21.53 2.84
C TYR A 266 11.17 -22.07 3.60
N CYS A 267 10.54 -21.29 4.49
CA CYS A 267 9.32 -21.71 5.14
C CYS A 267 8.18 -21.96 4.14
N THR A 268 8.13 -21.16 3.08
CA THR A 268 7.21 -21.35 1.95
C THR A 268 7.54 -22.65 1.21
N ASP A 269 8.78 -22.84 0.79
CA ASP A 269 9.20 -23.98 -0.04
C ASP A 269 9.11 -25.32 0.71
N TYR A 270 9.34 -25.32 2.03
CA TYR A 270 9.25 -26.51 2.88
C TYR A 270 7.89 -26.67 3.59
N HIS A 271 6.88 -25.87 3.24
CA HIS A 271 5.53 -25.93 3.81
C HIS A 271 5.51 -25.95 5.36
N VAL A 272 6.28 -25.05 5.97
CA VAL A 272 6.42 -24.99 7.42
C VAL A 272 5.09 -24.61 8.08
N ASP A 273 4.60 -25.50 8.95
CA ASP A 273 3.50 -25.23 9.84
C ASP A 273 3.99 -24.59 11.15
N ARG A 274 3.62 -23.32 11.35
CA ARG A 274 3.99 -22.55 12.56
C ARG A 274 3.27 -23.03 13.83
N GLU A 275 2.13 -23.72 13.69
CA GLU A 275 1.29 -24.11 14.83
C GLU A 275 1.71 -25.46 15.41
N ARG A 276 2.53 -26.23 14.69
CA ARG A 276 3.04 -27.52 15.12
C ARG A 276 3.89 -27.45 16.39
N PHE A 277 4.68 -26.40 16.56
CA PHE A 277 5.56 -26.21 17.72
C PHE A 277 5.39 -24.81 18.30
N ILE A 278 4.35 -24.64 19.11
CA ILE A 278 4.13 -23.41 19.87
C ILE A 278 4.99 -23.48 21.13
N GLY A 279 6.03 -22.64 21.18
CA GLY A 279 6.95 -22.52 22.30
C GLY A 279 6.93 -21.11 22.92
N GLY A 280 7.76 -20.93 23.95
CA GLY A 280 8.02 -19.60 24.51
C GLY A 280 8.69 -18.69 23.47
N ILE A 281 8.27 -17.43 23.41
CA ILE A 281 8.83 -16.42 22.51
C ILE A 281 9.69 -15.46 23.34
N SER A 282 10.99 -15.44 23.08
CA SER A 282 11.90 -14.44 23.65
C SER A 282 11.64 -13.08 23.01
N ARG A 283 11.46 -12.04 23.83
CA ARG A 283 11.32 -10.65 23.38
C ARG A 283 12.53 -9.84 23.82
N HIS A 284 13.07 -9.08 22.90
CA HIS A 284 14.21 -8.20 23.10
C HIS A 284 13.84 -6.77 22.67
N PRO A 285 14.37 -5.73 23.36
CA PRO A 285 14.23 -4.37 22.88
C PRO A 285 14.90 -4.22 21.52
N ILE A 286 14.29 -3.44 20.62
CA ILE A 286 14.91 -3.06 19.35
C ILE A 286 15.93 -1.98 19.63
N ASP A 287 17.14 -2.15 19.12
CA ASP A 287 18.25 -1.23 19.34
C ASP A 287 18.35 -0.21 18.20
N TYR A 288 18.11 1.05 18.56
CA TYR A 288 18.20 2.25 17.72
C TYR A 288 19.37 3.16 18.12
N SER A 289 20.33 2.69 18.92
CA SER A 289 21.44 3.52 19.40
C SER A 289 22.42 3.92 18.28
N HIS A 290 22.56 3.08 17.24
CA HIS A 290 23.41 3.39 16.09
C HIS A 290 22.66 4.26 15.06
N PRO A 291 23.30 5.30 14.49
CA PRO A 291 22.64 6.24 13.57
C PRO A 291 22.18 5.60 12.25
N TYR A 292 22.91 4.61 11.73
CA TYR A 292 22.67 4.05 10.38
C TYR A 292 22.29 2.57 10.35
N ILE A 293 22.33 1.88 11.49
CA ILE A 293 22.14 0.43 11.58
C ILE A 293 21.10 0.19 12.66
N LEU A 294 19.97 -0.41 12.28
CA LEU A 294 18.94 -0.85 13.21
C LEU A 294 19.16 -2.33 13.52
N ARG A 295 19.10 -2.68 14.81
CA ARG A 295 19.27 -4.06 15.28
C ARG A 295 18.01 -4.54 15.99
N ASP A 296 17.31 -5.48 15.36
CA ASP A 296 16.11 -6.14 15.88
C ASP A 296 16.40 -7.62 16.14
N ALA A 297 16.81 -7.93 17.37
CA ALA A 297 17.15 -9.29 17.78
C ALA A 297 15.96 -10.25 17.72
N ASN A 298 14.71 -9.75 17.74
CA ASN A 298 13.51 -10.59 17.65
C ASN A 298 13.36 -11.28 16.28
N LYS A 299 14.02 -10.72 15.24
CA LYS A 299 14.04 -11.32 13.89
C LYS A 299 15.25 -12.24 13.69
N CYS A 300 16.23 -12.23 14.60
CA CYS A 300 17.48 -12.97 14.45
C CYS A 300 17.25 -14.48 14.60
N ILE A 301 17.77 -15.27 13.66
CA ILE A 301 17.76 -16.74 13.71
C ILE A 301 19.08 -17.34 14.22
N ASN A 302 19.95 -16.53 14.82
CA ASN A 302 21.25 -16.94 15.37
C ASN A 302 22.14 -17.74 14.39
N CYS A 303 22.08 -17.42 13.09
CA CYS A 303 22.90 -18.09 12.05
C CYS A 303 24.40 -17.71 12.06
N ALA A 304 24.77 -16.71 12.88
CA ALA A 304 26.13 -16.17 13.01
C ALA A 304 26.78 -15.62 11.73
N ARG A 305 26.03 -15.39 10.63
CA ARG A 305 26.57 -14.80 9.40
C ARG A 305 27.19 -13.43 9.63
N CYS A 306 26.48 -12.53 10.33
CA CYS A 306 27.00 -11.19 10.65
C CYS A 306 28.24 -11.24 11.54
N ILE A 307 28.29 -12.16 12.51
CA ILE A 307 29.42 -12.38 13.41
C ILE A 307 30.66 -12.78 12.60
N ARG A 308 30.55 -13.84 11.78
CA ARG A 308 31.65 -14.31 10.93
C ARG A 308 32.10 -13.24 9.93
N THR A 309 31.17 -12.54 9.29
CA THR A 309 31.53 -11.45 8.37
C THR A 309 32.24 -10.30 9.09
N CYS A 310 31.84 -9.96 10.31
CA CYS A 310 32.49 -8.93 11.10
C CYS A 310 33.92 -9.32 11.53
N ALA A 311 34.12 -10.58 11.92
CA ALA A 311 35.40 -11.10 12.38
C ALA A 311 36.36 -11.41 11.21
N GLU A 312 35.91 -12.19 10.23
CA GLU A 312 36.76 -12.79 9.19
C GLU A 312 36.95 -11.88 7.97
N ILE A 313 35.92 -11.11 7.61
CA ILE A 313 35.95 -10.26 6.40
C ILE A 313 36.28 -8.80 6.74
N GLN A 314 35.86 -8.31 7.91
CA GLN A 314 36.15 -6.94 8.34
C GLN A 314 37.25 -6.81 9.36
N GLY A 315 37.54 -7.86 10.14
CA GLY A 315 38.54 -7.78 11.20
C GLY A 315 38.15 -6.90 12.38
N ALA A 316 36.93 -6.34 12.41
CA ALA A 316 36.47 -5.51 13.52
C ALA A 316 36.05 -6.37 14.73
N ASN A 317 35.49 -7.55 14.46
CA ASN A 317 35.09 -8.55 15.47
C ASN A 317 34.24 -7.98 16.63
N VAL A 318 33.31 -7.08 16.34
CA VAL A 318 32.48 -6.39 17.36
C VAL A 318 31.16 -7.09 17.66
N LEU A 319 30.79 -8.13 16.92
CA LEU A 319 29.54 -8.87 17.11
C LEU A 319 29.84 -10.27 17.64
N GLY A 320 29.09 -10.70 18.64
CA GLY A 320 29.12 -12.06 19.19
C GLY A 320 27.74 -12.52 19.64
N PHE A 321 27.68 -13.73 20.20
CA PHE A 321 26.52 -14.14 21.00
C PHE A 321 26.79 -13.81 22.46
N ILE A 322 25.93 -12.98 23.03
CA ILE A 322 25.84 -12.81 24.48
C ILE A 322 24.83 -13.80 25.03
N TYR A 323 25.08 -14.31 26.24
CA TYR A 323 24.31 -15.37 26.89
C TYR A 323 24.34 -16.73 26.16
N ARG A 324 23.51 -17.68 26.62
CA ARG A 324 23.46 -19.08 26.12
C ARG A 324 22.01 -19.59 26.07
N GLY A 325 21.78 -20.63 25.27
CA GLY A 325 20.48 -21.28 25.14
C GLY A 325 19.40 -20.35 24.56
N PHE A 326 18.19 -20.42 25.09
CA PHE A 326 17.06 -19.57 24.66
C PHE A 326 17.23 -18.07 24.93
N ALA A 327 18.21 -17.70 25.76
CA ALA A 327 18.57 -16.31 26.04
C ALA A 327 19.69 -15.79 25.13
N ALA A 328 20.23 -16.60 24.22
CA ALA A 328 21.33 -16.19 23.35
C ALA A 328 20.90 -15.08 22.38
N VAL A 329 21.59 -13.96 22.42
CA VAL A 329 21.30 -12.78 21.60
C VAL A 329 22.54 -12.36 20.83
N MET A 330 22.36 -12.01 19.55
CA MET A 330 23.43 -11.42 18.74
C MET A 330 23.64 -9.95 19.14
N ALA A 331 24.82 -9.66 19.68
CA ALA A 331 25.14 -8.33 20.19
C ALA A 331 26.64 -8.06 20.28
N PRO A 332 27.02 -6.77 20.40
CA PRO A 332 28.32 -6.41 20.94
C PRO A 332 28.51 -6.85 22.38
N GLU A 333 29.75 -6.74 22.86
CA GLU A 333 30.11 -7.04 24.25
C GLU A 333 29.17 -6.30 25.22
N PHE A 334 28.72 -6.99 26.26
CA PHE A 334 27.74 -6.51 27.25
C PHE A 334 26.39 -6.01 26.70
N GLY A 335 26.12 -6.15 25.40
CA GLY A 335 24.91 -5.62 24.77
C GLY A 335 24.98 -4.13 24.43
N GLU A 336 26.16 -3.51 24.52
CA GLU A 336 26.40 -2.08 24.26
C GLU A 336 26.03 -1.66 22.83
N SER A 337 26.01 -0.33 22.60
CA SER A 337 25.84 0.22 21.27
C SER A 337 27.02 -0.13 20.36
N LEU A 338 26.75 -0.36 19.07
CA LEU A 338 27.81 -0.46 18.06
C LEU A 338 28.72 0.78 18.03
N THR A 339 28.21 1.96 18.39
CA THR A 339 29.00 3.21 18.42
C THR A 339 30.02 3.26 19.57
N GLN A 340 29.86 2.39 20.58
CA GLN A 340 30.78 2.26 21.72
C GLN A 340 31.81 1.14 21.50
N THR A 341 31.91 0.61 20.28
CA THR A 341 32.84 -0.46 19.90
C THR A 341 33.78 -0.02 18.77
N SER A 342 34.69 -0.89 18.35
CA SER A 342 35.52 -0.69 17.15
C SER A 342 34.77 -0.86 15.82
N CYS A 343 33.43 -0.70 15.82
CA CYS A 343 32.59 -0.84 14.63
C CYS A 343 32.98 0.22 13.58
N LEU A 344 33.26 -0.23 12.36
CA LEU A 344 33.60 0.65 11.24
C LEU A 344 32.38 1.22 10.51
N SER A 345 31.17 0.90 10.95
CA SER A 345 29.91 1.31 10.30
C SER A 345 29.85 0.96 8.80
N CYS A 346 30.45 -0.17 8.40
CA CYS A 346 30.54 -0.60 7.00
C CYS A 346 29.23 -1.16 6.43
N GLY A 347 28.28 -1.52 7.29
CA GLY A 347 26.98 -2.09 6.89
C GLY A 347 27.01 -3.54 6.39
N LYS A 348 28.17 -4.22 6.32
CA LYS A 348 28.22 -5.62 5.81
C LYS A 348 27.36 -6.61 6.60
N CYS A 349 27.16 -6.34 7.88
CA CYS A 349 26.29 -7.13 8.73
C CYS A 349 24.81 -7.09 8.25
N ILE A 350 24.41 -6.02 7.56
CA ILE A 350 23.09 -5.86 6.94
C ILE A 350 23.02 -6.71 5.67
N ASP A 351 24.01 -6.64 4.78
CA ASP A 351 24.02 -7.38 3.50
C ASP A 351 23.93 -8.90 3.71
N VAL A 352 24.54 -9.41 4.79
CA VAL A 352 24.55 -10.85 5.06
C VAL A 352 23.38 -11.33 5.93
N CYS A 353 22.52 -10.43 6.41
CA CYS A 353 21.40 -10.79 7.27
C CYS A 353 20.25 -11.40 6.45
N PRO A 354 19.88 -12.68 6.67
CA PRO A 354 18.85 -13.33 5.85
C PRO A 354 17.40 -12.98 6.24
N VAL A 355 17.20 -12.27 7.35
CA VAL A 355 15.89 -12.16 8.05
C VAL A 355 15.54 -10.74 8.48
N GLY A 356 16.39 -9.75 8.20
CA GLY A 356 16.14 -8.35 8.54
C GLY A 356 16.25 -8.03 10.03
N ALA A 357 17.04 -8.83 10.76
CA ALA A 357 17.46 -8.51 12.12
C ALA A 357 18.47 -7.36 12.17
N LEU A 358 19.18 -7.14 11.06
CA LEU A 358 20.07 -6.00 10.84
C LEU A 358 19.63 -5.35 9.53
N VAL A 359 19.21 -4.09 9.61
CA VAL A 359 18.74 -3.32 8.46
C VAL A 359 19.28 -1.90 8.49
N GLU A 360 19.20 -1.22 7.35
CA GLU A 360 19.59 0.18 7.26
C GLU A 360 18.59 1.06 8.00
N ARG A 361 19.12 1.99 8.78
CA ARG A 361 18.33 3.05 9.39
C ARG A 361 18.54 4.31 8.56
N ASN A 362 17.47 4.73 7.88
CA ASN A 362 17.46 5.96 7.12
C ASN A 362 16.99 7.13 7.99
N LEU A 363 17.72 8.24 7.95
CA LEU A 363 17.41 9.42 8.78
C LEU A 363 16.21 10.22 8.26
N HIS A 364 15.97 10.22 6.94
CA HIS A 364 14.99 11.12 6.29
C HIS A 364 13.95 10.39 5.44
N TYR A 365 14.00 9.06 5.41
CA TYR A 365 13.13 8.27 4.55
C TYR A 365 12.70 6.99 5.26
N LYS A 366 11.39 6.70 5.28
CA LYS A 366 10.85 5.42 5.76
C LYS A 366 10.95 4.41 4.63
N LEU A 367 11.77 3.38 4.79
CA LEU A 367 11.97 2.39 3.76
C LEU A 367 10.68 1.62 3.51
N ASN A 368 10.35 1.47 2.24
CA ASN A 368 9.24 0.66 1.79
C ASN A 368 9.80 -0.57 1.04
N PRO A 369 9.05 -1.69 1.03
CA PRO A 369 9.50 -2.94 0.45
C PRO A 369 9.26 -3.06 -1.06
N ALA A 370 8.69 -2.03 -1.70
CA ALA A 370 8.43 -2.07 -3.13
C ALA A 370 9.75 -2.17 -3.90
N GLU A 371 9.61 -2.58 -5.16
CA GLU A 371 10.72 -2.57 -6.08
C GLU A 371 11.21 -1.12 -6.27
N LYS A 372 12.53 -0.99 -6.35
CA LYS A 372 13.22 0.29 -6.48
C LYS A 372 13.91 0.33 -7.82
N ASP A 373 13.98 1.53 -8.38
CA ASP A 373 14.78 1.75 -9.58
C ASP A 373 16.26 1.64 -9.20
N LYS A 374 17.04 0.96 -10.04
CA LYS A 374 18.45 0.66 -9.74
C LYS A 374 19.34 1.32 -10.78
N VAL A 375 20.33 2.06 -10.30
CA VAL A 375 21.33 2.72 -11.15
C VAL A 375 22.73 2.28 -10.72
N LEU A 376 23.48 1.72 -11.66
CA LEU A 376 24.87 1.34 -11.45
C LEU A 376 25.78 2.53 -11.71
N GLN A 377 26.71 2.79 -10.79
CA GLN A 377 27.71 3.85 -10.91
C GLN A 377 28.96 3.51 -10.10
N ASP A 378 30.03 4.27 -10.30
CA ASP A 378 31.24 4.15 -9.50
C ASP A 378 31.27 5.24 -8.41
N CYS A 379 31.66 4.87 -7.19
CA CYS A 379 31.70 5.78 -6.05
C CYS A 379 32.84 6.79 -6.19
N GLY A 380 32.49 8.06 -6.38
CA GLY A 380 33.45 9.17 -6.54
C GLY A 380 34.03 9.75 -5.25
N LEU A 381 33.75 9.19 -4.07
CA LEU A 381 34.13 9.78 -2.77
C LEU A 381 35.62 9.63 -2.42
N CYS A 382 36.33 8.74 -3.10
CA CYS A 382 37.78 8.55 -2.97
C CYS A 382 38.35 7.90 -4.23
N GLY A 383 39.67 7.85 -4.36
CA GLY A 383 40.35 7.29 -5.54
C GLY A 383 40.18 5.78 -5.76
N MET A 384 39.45 5.07 -4.89
CA MET A 384 39.19 3.64 -5.07
C MET A 384 38.16 3.37 -6.18
N GLY A 385 37.17 4.25 -6.38
CA GLY A 385 36.14 4.07 -7.41
C GLY A 385 35.28 2.81 -7.23
N CYS A 386 34.87 2.47 -6.00
CA CYS A 386 34.08 1.27 -5.73
C CYS A 386 32.78 1.23 -6.55
N LYS A 387 32.47 0.09 -7.18
CA LYS A 387 31.20 -0.06 -7.91
C LYS A 387 30.04 -0.13 -6.92
N ILE A 388 29.01 0.70 -7.15
CA ILE A 388 27.82 0.83 -6.32
C ILE A 388 26.53 0.70 -7.15
N GLU A 389 25.48 0.22 -6.49
CA GLU A 389 24.10 0.23 -6.98
C GLU A 389 23.32 1.23 -6.12
N ALA A 390 22.92 2.35 -6.73
CA ALA A 390 22.03 3.31 -6.10
C ALA A 390 20.59 2.88 -6.35
N GLU A 391 19.83 2.72 -5.27
CA GLU A 391 18.42 2.39 -5.32
C GLU A 391 17.59 3.65 -5.08
N LEU A 392 16.72 3.94 -6.04
CA LEU A 392 15.83 5.11 -6.04
C LEU A 392 14.38 4.67 -5.81
N GLN A 393 13.62 5.52 -5.13
CA GLN A 393 12.17 5.39 -5.06
C GLN A 393 11.52 6.73 -5.40
N GLY A 394 10.78 6.78 -6.51
CA GLY A 394 10.11 8.01 -6.93
C GLY A 394 11.09 9.16 -7.20
N GLY A 395 12.28 8.83 -7.69
CA GLY A 395 13.37 9.79 -7.94
C GLY A 395 14.28 10.08 -6.74
N GLU A 396 13.88 9.71 -5.52
CA GLU A 396 14.68 9.94 -4.31
C GLU A 396 15.66 8.79 -4.06
N LEU A 397 16.89 9.11 -3.69
CA LEU A 397 17.89 8.11 -3.26
C LEU A 397 17.51 7.55 -1.90
N VAL A 398 17.32 6.23 -1.82
CA VAL A 398 16.88 5.57 -0.59
C VAL A 398 17.88 4.56 -0.03
N ARG A 399 18.79 4.04 -0.87
CA ARG A 399 19.81 3.08 -0.44
C ARG A 399 20.97 3.04 -1.43
N ILE A 400 22.19 2.76 -0.94
CA ILE A 400 23.34 2.42 -1.77
C ILE A 400 23.87 1.05 -1.37
N THR A 401 23.92 0.12 -2.32
CA THR A 401 24.47 -1.22 -2.16
C THR A 401 25.54 -1.51 -3.22
N THR A 402 25.92 -2.78 -3.38
CA THR A 402 26.73 -3.27 -4.48
C THR A 402 25.85 -4.15 -5.38
N PRO A 403 25.97 -4.08 -6.71
CA PRO A 403 25.30 -5.01 -7.61
C PRO A 403 25.58 -6.47 -7.25
N GLU A 404 24.54 -7.29 -7.21
CA GLU A 404 24.63 -8.71 -6.84
C GLU A 404 25.28 -9.56 -7.94
N ASP A 405 24.89 -9.34 -9.20
CA ASP A 405 25.30 -10.17 -10.35
C ASP A 405 26.62 -9.73 -11.01
N ALA A 406 27.05 -8.49 -10.76
CA ALA A 406 28.25 -7.91 -11.34
C ALA A 406 29.02 -7.05 -10.32
N PRO A 407 29.45 -7.62 -9.18
CA PRO A 407 30.23 -6.89 -8.20
C PRO A 407 31.54 -6.39 -8.83
N GLY A 408 31.91 -5.15 -8.54
CA GLY A 408 33.18 -4.58 -9.01
C GLY A 408 34.39 -5.20 -8.32
N PHE A 409 35.57 -4.58 -8.49
CA PHE A 409 36.80 -5.03 -7.83
C PHE A 409 36.67 -5.07 -6.30
N ASN A 410 35.78 -4.23 -5.74
CA ASN A 410 35.49 -4.16 -4.31
C ASN A 410 34.65 -5.37 -3.81
N GLY A 411 34.26 -6.31 -4.67
CA GLY A 411 33.32 -7.37 -4.31
C GLY A 411 32.02 -6.76 -3.79
N LYS A 412 31.43 -7.33 -2.74
CA LYS A 412 30.24 -6.78 -2.05
C LYS A 412 30.59 -5.78 -0.92
N ASN A 413 31.75 -5.12 -1.01
CA ASN A 413 32.29 -4.34 0.10
C ASN A 413 32.19 -2.84 -0.18
N LEU A 414 31.59 -2.12 0.76
CA LEU A 414 31.55 -0.67 0.79
C LEU A 414 32.06 -0.14 2.13
N CYS A 415 32.72 1.01 2.10
CA CYS A 415 33.04 1.75 3.32
C CYS A 415 31.81 2.50 3.82
N PHE A 416 31.88 3.00 5.05
CA PHE A 416 30.84 3.84 5.65
C PHE A 416 30.40 4.99 4.72
N LYS A 417 31.37 5.73 4.14
CA LYS A 417 31.09 6.88 3.27
C LYS A 417 30.31 6.48 2.02
N GLY A 418 30.75 5.41 1.33
CA GLY A 418 30.09 4.94 0.11
C GLY A 418 28.69 4.41 0.33
N ARG A 419 28.41 3.79 1.49
CA ARG A 419 27.09 3.23 1.82
C ARG A 419 26.11 4.24 2.40
N PHE A 420 26.57 5.05 3.36
CA PHE A 420 25.70 5.90 4.19
C PHE A 420 25.96 7.40 4.02
N GLY A 421 27.06 7.79 3.38
CA GLY A 421 27.44 9.21 3.25
C GLY A 421 26.39 10.06 2.56
N TRP A 422 25.60 9.46 1.65
CA TRP A 422 24.51 10.13 0.97
C TRP A 422 23.44 10.71 1.90
N GLN A 423 23.24 10.11 3.08
CA GLN A 423 22.26 10.58 4.05
C GLN A 423 22.66 11.90 4.74
N GLY A 424 23.91 12.34 4.57
CA GLY A 424 24.42 13.60 5.11
C GLY A 424 24.19 14.81 4.20
N TYR A 425 23.86 14.61 2.92
CA TYR A 425 23.68 15.71 1.98
C TYR A 425 22.24 16.23 2.04
N LYS A 426 22.02 17.32 2.77
CA LYS A 426 20.70 17.99 2.86
C LYS A 426 20.61 19.29 2.08
N ASP A 427 21.71 20.02 1.98
CA ASP A 427 21.73 21.40 1.48
C ASP A 427 22.47 21.47 0.14
N ASN A 428 21.98 20.72 -0.84
CA ASN A 428 22.53 20.78 -2.20
C ASN A 428 22.19 22.15 -2.82
N LEU A 429 23.21 22.86 -3.32
CA LEU A 429 23.03 24.11 -4.06
C LEU A 429 22.20 23.85 -5.33
N GLN A 430 20.95 24.31 -5.34
CA GLN A 430 20.03 24.15 -6.48
C GLN A 430 20.15 25.30 -7.50
N THR A 431 20.56 26.48 -7.02
CA THR A 431 20.62 27.71 -7.81
C THR A 431 22.00 28.38 -7.65
N PRO A 432 22.52 29.03 -8.71
CA PRO A 432 23.75 29.80 -8.59
C PRO A 432 23.61 30.94 -7.56
N LEU A 433 24.65 31.13 -6.75
CA LEU A 433 24.71 32.19 -5.74
C LEU A 433 25.82 33.19 -6.09
N LEU A 434 25.52 34.48 -6.00
CA LEU A 434 26.49 35.56 -6.16
C LEU A 434 26.70 36.26 -4.81
N LEU A 435 27.96 36.33 -4.37
CA LEU A 435 28.33 37.13 -3.22
C LEU A 435 28.37 38.61 -3.60
N LYS A 436 27.51 39.42 -3.00
CA LYS A 436 27.48 40.87 -3.16
C LYS A 436 27.26 41.53 -1.80
N ASP A 437 28.06 42.55 -1.47
CA ASP A 437 27.97 43.32 -0.22
C ASP A 437 28.00 42.43 1.05
N GLY A 438 28.76 41.33 1.01
CA GLY A 438 28.92 40.40 2.12
C GLY A 438 27.80 39.37 2.28
N ALA A 439 26.80 39.34 1.39
CA ALA A 439 25.70 38.37 1.41
C ALA A 439 25.58 37.61 0.08
N TYR A 440 25.21 36.33 0.15
CA TYR A 440 24.89 35.53 -1.03
C TYR A 440 23.48 35.82 -1.50
N ARG A 441 23.31 36.05 -2.80
CA ARG A 441 22.04 36.22 -3.46
C ARG A 441 21.87 35.18 -4.56
N GLU A 442 20.70 34.56 -4.63
CA GLU A 442 20.32 33.69 -5.76
C GLU A 442 20.25 34.50 -7.06
N ILE A 443 20.90 33.97 -8.10
CA ILE A 443 20.91 34.54 -9.45
C ILE A 443 20.57 33.45 -10.47
N SER A 444 20.18 33.89 -11.67
CA SER A 444 19.93 32.96 -12.77
C SER A 444 21.24 32.38 -13.33
N PHE A 445 21.15 31.22 -14.01
CA PHE A 445 22.30 30.66 -14.73
C PHE A 445 22.85 31.59 -15.82
N ALA A 446 21.99 32.38 -16.48
CA ALA A 446 22.41 33.34 -17.49
C ALA A 446 23.25 34.49 -16.88
N GLU A 447 22.81 35.02 -15.74
CA GLU A 447 23.59 36.02 -15.00
C GLU A 447 24.90 35.44 -14.47
N ALA A 448 24.88 34.20 -13.96
CA ALA A 448 26.08 33.53 -13.45
C ALA A 448 27.14 33.38 -14.55
N LEU A 449 26.73 32.93 -15.75
CA LEU A 449 27.60 32.83 -16.91
C LEU A 449 28.16 34.20 -17.32
N GLY A 450 27.34 35.24 -17.36
CA GLY A 450 27.80 36.60 -17.67
C GLY A 450 28.84 37.13 -16.67
N VAL A 451 28.64 36.86 -15.38
CA VAL A 451 29.61 37.21 -14.33
C VAL A 451 30.91 36.42 -14.52
N LEU A 452 30.85 35.11 -14.76
CA LEU A 452 32.04 34.28 -14.97
C LEU A 452 32.81 34.74 -16.20
N GLN A 453 32.13 34.99 -17.32
CA GLN A 453 32.74 35.40 -18.58
C GLN A 453 33.43 36.77 -18.46
N SER A 454 32.79 37.73 -17.78
CA SER A 454 33.40 39.05 -17.54
C SER A 454 34.65 38.97 -16.66
N LYS A 455 34.66 38.12 -15.62
CA LYS A 455 35.82 37.91 -14.75
C LYS A 455 36.97 37.20 -15.47
N ILE A 456 36.67 36.13 -16.21
CA ILE A 456 37.68 35.38 -16.97
C ILE A 456 38.36 36.27 -18.03
N HIS A 457 37.61 37.16 -18.69
CA HIS A 457 38.20 38.10 -19.66
C HIS A 457 39.00 39.24 -19.02
N ALA A 458 38.73 39.57 -17.75
CA ALA A 458 39.43 40.64 -17.04
C ALA A 458 40.80 40.19 -16.49
N ASP A 459 40.98 38.88 -16.22
CA ASP A 459 42.18 38.33 -15.59
C ASP A 459 43.07 37.57 -16.59
N ASN A 460 44.38 37.81 -16.54
CA ASN A 460 45.36 37.15 -17.42
C ASN A 460 45.92 35.82 -16.87
N SER A 461 45.50 35.42 -15.67
CA SER A 461 45.94 34.19 -15.01
C SER A 461 44.80 33.55 -14.23
N TYR A 462 44.64 32.24 -14.36
CA TYR A 462 43.62 31.47 -13.67
C TYR A 462 44.23 30.23 -13.03
N SER A 463 43.62 29.80 -11.93
CA SER A 463 43.88 28.51 -11.30
C SER A 463 42.57 27.76 -11.20
N VAL A 464 42.61 26.46 -11.47
CA VAL A 464 41.46 25.57 -11.34
C VAL A 464 41.77 24.60 -10.22
N GLU A 465 40.97 24.65 -9.17
CA GLU A 465 41.03 23.68 -8.08
C GLU A 465 40.08 22.53 -8.39
N ILE A 466 40.63 21.33 -8.53
CA ILE A 466 39.85 20.09 -8.66
C ILE A 466 39.94 19.39 -7.31
N SER A 467 38.84 19.37 -6.57
CA SER A 467 38.78 18.73 -5.25
C SER A 467 37.71 17.62 -5.24
N PRO A 468 38.01 16.43 -4.65
CA PRO A 468 37.03 15.37 -4.43
C PRO A 468 36.11 15.63 -3.21
N HIS A 469 36.23 16.80 -2.57
CA HIS A 469 35.59 17.13 -1.29
C HIS A 469 34.84 18.46 -1.29
N ILE A 470 34.38 18.93 -2.45
CA ILE A 470 33.45 20.08 -2.52
C ILE A 470 32.03 19.59 -2.31
#